data_AF-A0A7S3T7J4-F1
#
_entry.id   AF-A0A7S3T7J4-F1
#
_cell.length_a   1.000
_cell.length_b   1.000
_cell.length_c   1.000
_cell.angle_alpha   90.00
_cell.angle_beta   90.00
_cell.angle_gamma   90.00
#
_symmetry.space_group_name_H-M   'P 1'
#
loop_
_entity.id
_entity.type
_entity.pdbx_description
1 polymer ?
#
loop_
_entity_poly.entity_id
_entity_poly.type
_entity_poly.pdbx_seq_one_letter_code
_entity_poly.pdbx_strand_id
1 'polypeptide(L)'
;RQVAACARQGSNPAPMEESGDALAKKRRLAISPRPVCFSCRLVAAPMVGASNLAFRLLCRRHGADTCYTEMLFSERLLSDEAYRRRKLQTCVDDRPLIVQLQGNDPATVAAAAALVERTCPCDAIDLNLGCPLPQAEAQVFGAYLLDREHWPTLGRIVERILESTSLPVTAKIRLLESSEETLALCRVLAAAGCSRIAIHGRERCERRLSTARAVNRLLSDCDPWPRASCCRAAPRAAAGGRGRPRRDSRRGPGDGSHAPPAEQRQHAGAPRRAAQLAADGSARRHGR
;
A
#
# COMPACT_ATOMS: atom_id res chain seq x y z
N ARG A 1 42.00 -7.31 30.00
CA ARG A 1 42.42 -8.64 29.48
C ARG A 1 41.45 -8.94 28.33
N GLN A 2 41.84 -8.63 27.09
CA GLN A 2 42.37 -9.58 26.08
C GLN A 2 41.27 -10.54 25.62
N VAL A 3 40.72 -10.47 24.39
CA VAL A 3 41.32 -10.64 23.04
C VAL A 3 41.71 -12.10 22.75
N ALA A 4 40.86 -12.79 21.99
CA ALA A 4 41.11 -13.90 21.04
C ALA A 4 39.72 -14.35 20.50
N ALA A 5 39.38 -14.53 19.22
CA ALA A 5 40.11 -14.85 17.98
C ALA A 5 40.34 -16.35 17.70
N CYS A 6 39.41 -16.90 16.89
CA CYS A 6 39.63 -17.80 15.74
C CYS A 6 39.94 -19.32 15.90
N ALA A 7 39.38 -20.05 14.91
CA ALA A 7 39.81 -21.31 14.30
C ALA A 7 39.55 -22.66 15.00
N ARG A 8 38.78 -23.52 14.29
CA ARG A 8 39.27 -24.78 13.70
C ARG A 8 38.34 -25.27 12.57
N GLN A 9 38.94 -25.53 11.40
CA GLN A 9 38.72 -26.65 10.46
C GLN A 9 37.25 -27.01 10.06
N GLY A 10 36.89 -27.18 8.79
CA GLY A 10 37.72 -27.31 7.59
C GLY A 10 37.35 -28.57 6.80
N SER A 11 36.29 -28.51 6.00
CA SER A 11 35.99 -29.48 4.94
C SER A 11 35.39 -28.74 3.75
N ASN A 12 35.92 -28.99 2.56
CA ASN A 12 35.58 -28.28 1.32
C ASN A 12 34.92 -29.24 0.34
N PRO A 13 33.60 -29.17 0.11
CA PRO A 13 32.97 -29.89 -0.99
C PRO A 13 33.32 -29.21 -2.33
N ALA A 14 33.45 -30.01 -3.39
CA ALA A 14 33.90 -29.58 -4.71
C ALA A 14 32.97 -28.53 -5.36
N PRO A 15 33.49 -27.69 -6.28
CA PRO A 15 32.67 -26.72 -7.00
C PRO A 15 31.68 -27.44 -7.93
N MET A 16 30.38 -27.28 -7.70
CA MET A 16 29.39 -27.57 -8.73
C MET A 16 29.35 -26.42 -9.72
N GLU A 17 29.94 -26.62 -10.89
CA GLU A 17 29.67 -25.78 -12.06
C GLU A 17 28.25 -26.09 -12.59
N GLU A 18 27.25 -25.34 -12.13
CA GLU A 18 25.95 -25.27 -12.81
C GLU A 18 25.60 -23.83 -13.21
N SER A 19 25.98 -23.50 -14.45
CA SER A 19 25.21 -22.69 -15.40
C SER A 19 24.71 -21.30 -14.92
N GLY A 20 25.64 -20.35 -14.79
CA GLY A 20 25.37 -18.94 -14.48
C GLY A 20 24.70 -18.10 -15.59
N ASP A 21 23.77 -18.65 -16.39
CA ASP A 21 23.14 -17.94 -17.55
C ASP A 21 21.59 -17.93 -17.55
N ALA A 22 20.98 -18.15 -16.38
CA ALA A 22 19.52 -18.04 -16.19
C ALA A 22 19.05 -16.66 -15.66
N LEU A 23 19.96 -15.80 -15.18
CA LEU A 23 19.63 -14.67 -14.29
C LEU A 23 19.77 -13.26 -14.92
N ALA A 24 19.62 -13.10 -16.24
CA ALA A 24 19.77 -11.76 -16.87
C ALA A 24 18.82 -11.40 -18.03
N LYS A 25 17.97 -12.31 -18.52
CA LYS A 25 16.99 -11.95 -19.58
C LYS A 25 15.83 -11.17 -18.97
N LYS A 26 15.69 -9.89 -19.36
CA LYS A 26 14.51 -9.02 -19.10
C LYS A 26 13.24 -9.60 -19.73
N ARG A 27 12.71 -10.68 -19.15
CA ARG A 27 11.35 -11.14 -19.46
C ARG A 27 10.41 -10.09 -18.90
N ARG A 28 9.68 -9.39 -19.78
CA ARG A 28 8.60 -8.48 -19.36
C ARG A 28 7.69 -9.22 -18.38
N LEU A 29 7.41 -8.58 -17.25
CA LEU A 29 6.42 -9.08 -16.30
C LEU A 29 5.10 -9.32 -17.04
N ALA A 30 4.49 -10.49 -16.81
CA ALA A 30 3.20 -10.80 -17.39
C ALA A 30 2.14 -9.81 -16.88
N ILE A 31 1.17 -9.48 -17.74
CA ILE A 31 -0.01 -8.74 -17.29
C ILE A 31 -0.77 -9.66 -16.34
N SER A 32 -1.02 -9.20 -15.10
CA SER A 32 -1.90 -9.91 -14.16
C SER A 32 -3.22 -10.30 -14.82
N PRO A 33 -3.77 -11.50 -14.56
CA PRO A 33 -5.02 -11.95 -15.17
C PRO A 33 -6.20 -11.02 -14.85
N ARG A 34 -6.10 -10.19 -13.80
CA ARG A 34 -7.10 -9.21 -13.39
C ARG A 34 -6.43 -7.86 -13.11
N PRO A 35 -6.20 -7.01 -14.13
CA PRO A 35 -5.55 -5.72 -13.95
C PRO A 35 -6.47 -4.70 -13.24
N VAL A 36 -5.90 -3.81 -12.42
CA VAL A 36 -6.61 -2.64 -11.92
C VAL A 36 -6.90 -1.65 -13.06
N CYS A 37 -8.17 -1.49 -13.38
CA CYS A 37 -8.65 -0.63 -14.47
C CYS A 37 -9.01 0.81 -14.06
N PHE A 38 -8.77 1.20 -12.81
CA PHE A 38 -9.06 2.55 -12.29
C PHE A 38 -7.80 3.41 -12.02
N SER A 39 -8.01 4.72 -11.88
CA SER A 39 -6.96 5.71 -11.62
C SER A 39 -6.40 5.57 -10.21
N CYS A 40 -5.08 5.50 -10.09
CA CYS A 40 -4.37 5.52 -8.81
C CYS A 40 -3.21 6.52 -8.87
N ARG A 41 -3.49 7.80 -9.18
CA ARG A 41 -2.47 8.87 -9.15
C ARG A 41 -2.38 9.47 -7.75
N LEU A 42 -3.53 9.80 -7.17
CA LEU A 42 -3.68 10.27 -5.80
C LEU A 42 -4.45 9.22 -5.00
N VAL A 43 -3.77 8.60 -4.04
CA VAL A 43 -4.29 7.43 -3.31
C VAL A 43 -4.25 7.69 -1.80
N ALA A 44 -5.40 7.58 -1.13
CA ALA A 44 -5.43 7.62 0.33
C ALA A 44 -4.98 6.26 0.89
N ALA A 45 -3.86 6.25 1.61
CA ALA A 45 -3.23 5.04 2.13
C ALA A 45 -4.05 4.36 3.26
N PRO A 46 -3.87 3.05 3.48
CA PRO A 46 -4.48 2.34 4.60
C PRO A 46 -3.83 2.77 5.92
N MET A 47 -4.65 3.24 6.87
CA MET A 47 -4.22 3.68 8.19
C MET A 47 -5.23 3.20 9.24
N VAL A 48 -4.81 2.29 10.12
CA VAL A 48 -5.64 1.77 11.22
C VAL A 48 -6.08 2.92 12.13
N GLY A 49 -7.36 2.94 12.48
CA GLY A 49 -8.00 4.01 13.27
C GLY A 49 -8.34 5.28 12.48
N ALA A 50 -7.86 5.45 11.24
CA ALA A 50 -8.07 6.66 10.45
C ALA A 50 -8.83 6.44 9.13
N SER A 51 -8.50 5.42 8.33
CA SER A 51 -9.08 5.21 6.97
C SER A 51 -10.51 4.63 6.96
N ASN A 52 -11.36 5.14 7.84
CA ASN A 52 -12.80 4.88 7.87
C ASN A 52 -13.55 5.64 6.76
N LEU A 53 -14.85 5.37 6.58
CA LEU A 53 -15.65 5.96 5.51
C LEU A 53 -15.64 7.50 5.52
N ALA A 54 -15.78 8.14 6.69
CA ALA A 54 -15.79 9.59 6.81
C ALA A 54 -14.47 10.23 6.35
N PHE A 55 -13.33 9.60 6.68
CA PHE A 55 -12.01 10.03 6.22
C PHE A 55 -11.82 9.82 4.71
N ARG A 56 -12.22 8.66 4.17
CA ARG A 56 -12.10 8.38 2.73
C ARG A 56 -12.94 9.36 1.89
N LEU A 57 -14.18 9.63 2.30
CA LEU A 57 -15.02 10.67 1.67
C LEU A 57 -14.40 12.08 1.77
N LEU A 58 -13.72 12.41 2.88
CA LEU A 58 -12.97 13.66 2.98
C LEU A 58 -11.79 13.70 1.99
N CYS A 59 -11.01 12.63 1.87
CA CYS A 59 -9.94 12.51 0.88
C CYS A 59 -10.46 12.65 -0.56
N ARG A 60 -11.60 12.04 -0.89
CA ARG A 60 -12.25 12.17 -2.21
C ARG A 60 -12.67 13.61 -2.52
N ARG A 61 -13.28 14.32 -1.55
CA ARG A 61 -13.55 15.76 -1.68
C ARG A 61 -12.31 16.63 -1.87
N HIS A 62 -11.13 16.11 -1.53
CA HIS A 62 -9.83 16.74 -1.75
C HIS A 62 -9.02 16.14 -2.92
N GLY A 63 -9.65 15.33 -3.78
CA GLY A 63 -9.09 14.87 -5.05
C GLY A 63 -8.38 13.51 -5.03
N ALA A 64 -8.56 12.68 -4.00
CA ALA A 64 -8.09 11.29 -4.05
C ALA A 64 -8.88 10.48 -5.11
N ASP A 65 -8.17 9.87 -6.07
CA ASP A 65 -8.77 8.97 -7.06
C ASP A 65 -9.26 7.67 -6.39
N THR A 66 -8.40 7.08 -5.55
CA THR A 66 -8.58 5.78 -4.90
C THR A 66 -8.39 5.95 -3.41
N CYS A 67 -9.15 5.20 -2.62
CA CYS A 67 -8.95 5.10 -1.18
C CYS A 67 -8.81 3.63 -0.77
N TYR A 68 -7.99 3.39 0.24
CA TYR A 68 -7.92 2.12 0.94
C TYR A 68 -8.79 2.12 2.19
N THR A 69 -9.30 0.97 2.59
CA THR A 69 -9.82 0.76 3.96
C THR A 69 -8.70 0.88 5.01
N GLU A 70 -9.05 0.76 6.29
CA GLU A 70 -8.08 0.31 7.29
C GLU A 70 -7.53 -1.09 6.94
N MET A 71 -6.40 -1.48 7.54
CA MET A 71 -5.90 -2.86 7.50
C MET A 71 -6.83 -3.77 8.31
N LEU A 72 -7.35 -4.83 7.70
CA LEU A 72 -8.35 -5.72 8.30
C LEU A 72 -7.77 -7.11 8.58
N PHE A 73 -7.98 -7.65 9.78
CA PHE A 73 -7.55 -9.00 10.13
C PHE A 73 -8.48 -10.04 9.50
N SER A 74 -7.94 -10.94 8.67
CA SER A 74 -8.73 -11.91 7.89
C SER A 74 -9.54 -12.85 8.78
N GLU A 75 -8.93 -13.39 9.84
CA GLU A 75 -9.62 -14.22 10.83
C GLU A 75 -10.80 -13.50 11.50
N ARG A 76 -10.62 -12.22 11.87
CA ARG A 76 -11.69 -11.42 12.48
C ARG A 76 -12.79 -11.06 11.49
N LEU A 77 -12.46 -10.90 10.20
CA LEU A 77 -13.49 -10.77 9.17
C LEU A 77 -14.32 -12.05 9.02
N LEU A 78 -13.78 -13.23 9.32
CA LEU A 78 -14.53 -14.49 9.29
C LEU A 78 -15.34 -14.72 10.58
N SER A 79 -14.74 -14.50 11.75
CA SER A 79 -15.37 -14.83 13.05
C SER A 79 -16.27 -13.73 13.65
N ASP A 80 -16.00 -12.45 13.43
CA ASP A 80 -16.61 -11.34 14.18
C ASP A 80 -17.47 -10.45 13.26
N GLU A 81 -18.80 -10.62 13.33
CA GLU A 81 -19.73 -9.84 12.52
C GLU A 81 -19.76 -8.35 12.90
N ALA A 82 -19.61 -8.03 14.18
CA ALA A 82 -19.56 -6.65 14.63
C ALA A 82 -18.31 -5.95 14.09
N TYR A 83 -17.17 -6.65 13.99
CA TYR A 83 -15.96 -6.19 13.30
C TYR A 83 -16.21 -5.98 11.81
N ARG A 84 -16.77 -6.97 11.09
CA ARG A 84 -17.17 -6.82 9.67
C ARG A 84 -18.01 -5.55 9.45
N ARG A 85 -19.15 -5.45 10.15
CA ARG A 85 -20.15 -4.39 10.01
C ARG A 85 -19.58 -2.99 10.31
N ARG A 86 -18.63 -2.89 11.25
CA ARG A 86 -17.95 -1.65 11.62
C ARG A 86 -16.83 -1.26 10.64
N LYS A 87 -16.10 -2.23 10.08
CA LYS A 87 -14.88 -1.97 9.29
C LYS A 87 -15.11 -1.94 7.77
N LEU A 88 -16.13 -2.62 7.27
CA LEU A 88 -16.50 -2.64 5.85
C LEU A 88 -17.57 -1.58 5.48
N GLN A 89 -17.77 -0.57 6.33
CA GLN A 89 -18.66 0.56 6.01
C GLN A 89 -18.19 1.27 4.73
N THR A 90 -19.09 1.41 3.76
CA THR A 90 -18.85 2.05 2.46
C THR A 90 -20.16 2.66 1.90
N CYS A 91 -20.08 3.46 0.84
CA CYS A 91 -21.22 3.99 0.10
C CYS A 91 -20.86 4.16 -1.40
N VAL A 92 -21.85 4.56 -2.22
CA VAL A 92 -21.66 4.74 -3.67
C VAL A 92 -20.58 5.77 -4.02
N ASP A 93 -20.44 6.83 -3.22
CA ASP A 93 -19.44 7.89 -3.42
C ASP A 93 -18.02 7.47 -2.99
N ASP A 94 -17.86 6.30 -2.35
CA ASP A 94 -16.57 5.84 -1.83
C ASP A 94 -15.82 4.91 -2.79
N ARG A 95 -16.16 4.90 -4.08
CA ARG A 95 -15.50 4.08 -5.11
C ARG A 95 -14.58 4.93 -6.00
N PRO A 96 -13.47 4.37 -6.55
CA PRO A 96 -12.97 3.00 -6.37
C PRO A 96 -12.33 2.76 -4.99
N LEU A 97 -12.74 1.68 -4.32
CA LEU A 97 -12.30 1.30 -2.97
C LEU A 97 -11.43 0.04 -3.01
N ILE A 98 -10.28 0.07 -2.33
CA ILE A 98 -9.43 -1.11 -2.12
C ILE A 98 -9.57 -1.58 -0.67
N VAL A 99 -9.93 -2.86 -0.48
CA VAL A 99 -10.00 -3.46 0.87
C VAL A 99 -8.68 -4.15 1.19
N GLN A 100 -8.00 -3.70 2.25
CA GLN A 100 -6.73 -4.28 2.66
C GLN A 100 -6.92 -5.36 3.72
N LEU A 101 -6.46 -6.57 3.40
CA LEU A 101 -6.45 -7.75 4.26
C LEU A 101 -5.07 -7.97 4.89
N GLN A 102 -5.08 -8.58 6.07
CA GLN A 102 -3.91 -9.07 6.79
C GLN A 102 -4.12 -10.54 7.17
N GLY A 103 -3.11 -11.36 6.92
CA GLY A 103 -2.97 -12.72 7.41
C GLY A 103 -1.69 -13.36 6.86
N ASN A 104 -1.46 -14.63 7.20
CA ASN A 104 -0.32 -15.43 6.78
C ASN A 104 -0.74 -16.82 6.25
N ASP A 105 -1.88 -17.36 6.69
CA ASP A 105 -2.48 -18.56 6.10
C ASP A 105 -3.21 -18.27 4.77
N PRO A 106 -2.82 -18.91 3.65
CA PRO A 106 -3.47 -18.73 2.35
C PRO A 106 -4.97 -19.05 2.35
N ALA A 107 -5.44 -20.04 3.12
CA ALA A 107 -6.84 -20.44 3.12
C ALA A 107 -7.73 -19.37 3.80
N THR A 108 -7.30 -18.88 4.96
CA THR A 108 -7.98 -17.85 5.76
C THR A 108 -8.04 -16.52 5.01
N VAL A 109 -6.95 -16.08 4.39
CA VAL A 109 -6.94 -14.80 3.65
C VAL A 109 -7.83 -14.89 2.40
N ALA A 110 -7.82 -16.03 1.68
CA ALA A 110 -8.71 -16.26 0.55
C ALA A 110 -10.20 -16.30 0.95
N ALA A 111 -10.53 -16.99 2.04
CA ALA A 111 -11.90 -17.01 2.57
C ALA A 111 -12.38 -15.61 2.97
N ALA A 112 -11.50 -14.78 3.56
CA ALA A 112 -11.81 -13.39 3.89
C ALA A 112 -11.99 -12.52 2.64
N ALA A 113 -11.18 -12.70 1.60
CA ALA A 113 -11.34 -12.00 0.31
C ALA A 113 -12.68 -12.32 -0.36
N ALA A 114 -13.04 -13.61 -0.43
CA ALA A 114 -14.33 -14.05 -0.95
C ALA A 114 -15.51 -13.50 -0.13
N LEU A 115 -15.38 -13.41 1.20
CA LEU A 115 -16.38 -12.78 2.05
C LEU A 115 -16.50 -11.28 1.77
N VAL A 116 -15.38 -10.57 1.59
CA VAL A 116 -15.36 -9.14 1.28
C VAL A 116 -16.09 -8.86 -0.03
N GLU A 117 -15.78 -9.57 -1.11
CA GLU A 117 -16.46 -9.37 -2.41
C GLU A 117 -17.98 -9.56 -2.31
N ARG A 118 -18.45 -10.54 -1.53
CA ARG A 118 -19.89 -10.78 -1.33
C ARG A 118 -20.59 -9.76 -0.42
N THR A 119 -19.86 -9.01 0.41
CA THR A 119 -20.44 -8.20 1.49
C THR A 119 -20.09 -6.72 1.46
N CYS A 120 -19.10 -6.33 0.65
CA CYS A 120 -18.61 -4.96 0.53
C CYS A 120 -18.43 -4.62 -0.95
N PRO A 121 -19.13 -3.61 -1.50
CA PRO A 121 -18.87 -3.13 -2.85
C PRO A 121 -17.53 -2.39 -2.90
N CYS A 122 -16.45 -3.13 -3.11
CA CYS A 122 -15.11 -2.64 -3.41
C CYS A 122 -14.71 -2.89 -4.88
N ASP A 123 -13.47 -2.56 -5.23
CA ASP A 123 -12.93 -2.60 -6.59
C ASP A 123 -11.61 -3.39 -6.69
N ALA A 124 -10.95 -3.67 -5.55
CA ALA A 124 -9.78 -4.54 -5.44
C ALA A 124 -9.59 -5.08 -4.01
N ILE A 125 -8.88 -6.21 -3.91
CA ILE A 125 -8.36 -6.77 -2.64
C ILE A 125 -6.86 -6.48 -2.55
N ASP A 126 -6.36 -6.03 -1.40
CA ASP A 126 -4.94 -5.78 -1.17
C ASP A 126 -4.38 -6.60 -0.01
N LEU A 127 -3.18 -7.15 -0.18
CA LEU A 127 -2.45 -7.86 0.87
C LEU A 127 -1.49 -6.90 1.60
N ASN A 128 -1.69 -6.72 2.92
CA ASN A 128 -0.74 -5.97 3.74
C ASN A 128 0.52 -6.81 4.02
N LEU A 129 1.63 -6.34 3.47
CA LEU A 129 2.98 -6.88 3.65
C LEU A 129 3.92 -5.78 4.19
N GLY A 130 3.40 -4.83 4.98
CA GLY A 130 4.14 -3.61 5.35
C GLY A 130 3.91 -3.12 6.77
N CYS A 131 3.09 -3.80 7.57
CA CYS A 131 2.91 -3.51 8.99
C CYS A 131 4.16 -3.94 9.79
N PRO A 132 4.86 -3.01 10.49
CA PRO A 132 6.06 -3.31 11.26
C PRO A 132 5.78 -3.38 12.79
N LEU A 133 4.52 -3.55 13.18
CA LEU A 133 4.14 -3.54 14.60
C LEU A 133 4.60 -4.85 15.28
N PRO A 134 5.01 -4.85 16.57
CA PRO A 134 5.47 -6.06 17.24
C PRO A 134 4.44 -7.21 17.26
N GLN A 135 3.14 -6.91 17.21
CA GLN A 135 2.08 -7.92 17.09
C GLN A 135 2.16 -8.69 15.76
N ALA A 136 2.73 -8.08 14.71
CA ALA A 136 2.97 -8.71 13.42
C ALA A 136 4.19 -9.65 13.43
N GLU A 137 5.11 -9.46 14.37
CA GLU A 137 6.27 -10.34 14.57
C GLU A 137 5.82 -11.69 15.16
N ALA A 138 5.13 -11.63 16.30
CA ALA A 138 4.67 -12.81 17.04
C ALA A 138 3.68 -13.69 16.25
N GLN A 139 3.01 -13.13 15.24
CA GLN A 139 2.04 -13.81 14.38
C GLN A 139 2.52 -13.94 12.93
N VAL A 140 3.80 -13.62 12.65
CA VAL A 140 4.44 -13.71 11.32
C VAL A 140 3.56 -13.17 10.20
N PHE A 141 3.24 -11.87 10.25
CA PHE A 141 2.43 -11.18 9.24
C PHE A 141 3.01 -9.82 8.85
N GLY A 142 2.43 -9.20 7.81
CA GLY A 142 2.80 -7.84 7.42
C GLY A 142 4.25 -7.76 6.93
N ALA A 143 5.06 -6.88 7.53
CA ALA A 143 6.45 -6.73 7.15
C ALA A 143 7.32 -7.95 7.48
N TYR A 144 6.85 -8.87 8.34
CA TYR A 144 7.57 -10.10 8.71
C TYR A 144 7.36 -11.25 7.73
N LEU A 145 6.43 -11.12 6.77
CA LEU A 145 6.34 -12.05 5.63
C LEU A 145 7.27 -11.65 4.47
N LEU A 146 7.99 -10.55 4.57
CA LEU A 146 8.92 -10.08 3.53
C LEU A 146 10.24 -10.87 3.52
N ASP A 147 10.57 -11.55 4.62
CA ASP A 147 11.78 -12.36 4.76
C ASP A 147 11.75 -13.56 3.78
N ARG A 148 12.90 -13.89 3.19
CA ARG A 148 12.99 -14.67 1.93
C ARG A 148 12.41 -16.08 2.02
N GLU A 149 12.43 -16.69 3.21
CA GLU A 149 11.82 -17.99 3.49
C GLU A 149 10.29 -18.02 3.32
N HIS A 150 9.62 -16.87 3.43
CA HIS A 150 8.16 -16.76 3.32
C HIS A 150 7.67 -16.42 1.91
N TRP A 151 8.57 -16.18 0.94
CA TRP A 151 8.19 -15.84 -0.44
C TRP A 151 7.31 -16.91 -1.14
N PRO A 152 7.52 -18.23 -0.94
CA PRO A 152 6.60 -19.25 -1.47
C PRO A 152 5.19 -19.11 -0.87
N THR A 153 5.08 -18.86 0.44
CA THR A 153 3.81 -18.60 1.13
C THR A 153 3.13 -17.35 0.59
N LEU A 154 3.89 -16.26 0.35
CA LEU A 154 3.35 -15.04 -0.25
C LEU A 154 2.75 -15.28 -1.64
N GLY A 155 3.45 -16.01 -2.51
CA GLY A 155 2.92 -16.42 -3.80
C GLY A 155 1.62 -17.19 -3.63
N ARG A 156 1.59 -18.17 -2.72
CA ARG A 156 0.41 -18.99 -2.47
C ARG A 156 -0.76 -18.21 -1.89
N ILE A 157 -0.54 -17.20 -1.04
CA ILE A 157 -1.61 -16.30 -0.57
C ILE A 157 -2.24 -15.56 -1.76
N VAL A 158 -1.43 -14.97 -2.64
CA VAL A 158 -1.92 -14.20 -3.80
C VAL A 158 -2.71 -15.09 -4.76
N GLU A 159 -2.19 -16.28 -5.09
CA GLU A 159 -2.89 -17.28 -5.90
C GLU A 159 -4.25 -17.65 -5.28
N ARG A 160 -4.28 -17.99 -3.98
CA ARG A 160 -5.51 -18.40 -3.30
C ARG A 160 -6.54 -17.28 -3.20
N ILE A 161 -6.10 -16.01 -3.06
CA ILE A 161 -7.01 -14.87 -3.19
C ILE A 161 -7.59 -14.84 -4.62
N LEU A 162 -6.75 -14.90 -5.67
CA LEU A 162 -7.23 -14.89 -7.06
C LEU A 162 -8.19 -16.05 -7.38
N GLU A 163 -7.96 -17.25 -6.84
CA GLU A 163 -8.86 -18.39 -6.95
C GLU A 163 -10.23 -18.14 -6.26
N SER A 164 -10.29 -17.28 -5.23
CA SER A 164 -11.45 -17.11 -4.35
C SER A 164 -12.35 -15.90 -4.64
N THR A 165 -11.87 -14.92 -5.43
CA THR A 165 -12.61 -13.70 -5.79
C THR A 165 -12.55 -13.43 -7.29
N SER A 166 -13.45 -12.62 -7.85
CA SER A 166 -13.32 -12.07 -9.22
C SER A 166 -12.55 -10.74 -9.29
N LEU A 167 -12.23 -10.14 -8.13
CA LEU A 167 -11.57 -8.84 -8.03
C LEU A 167 -10.08 -8.91 -8.41
N PRO A 168 -9.48 -7.78 -8.85
CA PRO A 168 -8.04 -7.63 -8.98
C PRO A 168 -7.38 -7.65 -7.60
N VAL A 169 -6.21 -8.30 -7.51
CA VAL A 169 -5.40 -8.37 -6.28
C VAL A 169 -4.24 -7.40 -6.37
N THR A 170 -3.95 -6.69 -5.28
CA THR A 170 -2.77 -5.84 -5.12
C THR A 170 -2.01 -6.20 -3.84
N ALA A 171 -0.80 -5.68 -3.66
CA ALA A 171 -0.05 -5.86 -2.42
C ALA A 171 0.62 -4.56 -1.99
N LYS A 172 0.78 -4.38 -0.67
CA LYS A 172 1.48 -3.22 -0.10
C LYS A 172 2.67 -3.64 0.75
N ILE A 173 3.88 -3.44 0.23
CA ILE A 173 5.16 -3.85 0.84
C ILE A 173 5.91 -2.69 1.51
N ARG A 174 7.04 -3.02 2.15
CA ARG A 174 8.15 -2.11 2.51
C ARG A 174 9.35 -2.37 1.60
N LEU A 175 10.40 -1.56 1.74
CA LEU A 175 11.71 -1.89 1.19
C LEU A 175 12.33 -3.08 1.95
N LEU A 176 13.08 -3.91 1.23
CA LEU A 176 14.07 -4.84 1.78
C LEU A 176 15.46 -4.17 1.82
N GLU A 177 16.44 -4.83 2.41
CA GLU A 177 17.81 -4.31 2.61
C GLU A 177 18.49 -3.90 1.28
N SER A 178 18.11 -4.55 0.18
CA SER A 178 18.57 -4.20 -1.17
C SER A 178 17.42 -3.87 -2.13
N SER A 179 17.74 -3.08 -3.16
CA SER A 179 16.79 -2.80 -4.25
C SER A 179 16.57 -4.07 -5.07
N GLU A 180 17.60 -4.88 -5.23
CA GLU A 180 17.64 -6.13 -5.96
C GLU A 180 16.70 -7.18 -5.34
N GLU A 181 16.70 -7.34 -4.01
CA GLU A 181 15.74 -8.18 -3.31
C GLU A 181 14.33 -7.62 -3.36
N THR A 182 14.16 -6.29 -3.20
CA THR A 182 12.84 -5.64 -3.33
C THR A 182 12.24 -5.90 -4.72
N LEU A 183 13.05 -5.85 -5.78
CA LEU A 183 12.64 -6.20 -7.15
C LEU A 183 12.35 -7.70 -7.30
N ALA A 184 13.14 -8.57 -6.69
CA ALA A 184 12.92 -10.01 -6.74
C ALA A 184 11.60 -10.40 -6.06
N LEU A 185 11.30 -9.86 -4.88
CA LEU A 185 9.99 -10.01 -4.24
C LEU A 185 8.85 -9.46 -5.12
N CYS A 186 9.03 -8.29 -5.73
CA CYS A 186 8.03 -7.75 -6.65
C CYS A 186 7.76 -8.69 -7.84
N ARG A 187 8.79 -9.38 -8.35
CA ARG A 187 8.63 -10.41 -9.41
C ARG A 187 7.88 -11.64 -8.92
N VAL A 188 8.10 -12.09 -7.68
CA VAL A 188 7.34 -13.21 -7.08
C VAL A 188 5.85 -12.86 -6.98
N LEU A 189 5.54 -11.73 -6.35
CA LEU A 189 4.15 -11.26 -6.22
C LEU A 189 3.49 -11.06 -7.59
N ALA A 190 4.24 -10.58 -8.58
CA ALA A 190 3.76 -10.41 -9.95
C ALA A 190 3.48 -11.72 -10.67
N ALA A 191 4.38 -12.71 -10.54
CA ALA A 191 4.20 -14.04 -11.13
C ALA A 191 2.99 -14.77 -10.52
N ALA A 192 2.75 -14.60 -9.21
CA ALA A 192 1.55 -15.08 -8.53
C ALA A 192 0.25 -14.33 -8.94
N GLY A 193 0.36 -13.23 -9.69
CA GLY A 193 -0.76 -12.54 -10.30
C GLY A 193 -1.20 -11.22 -9.65
N CYS A 194 -0.45 -10.66 -8.69
CA CYS A 194 -0.70 -9.28 -8.22
C CYS A 194 -0.73 -8.31 -9.42
N SER A 195 -1.67 -7.38 -9.42
CA SER A 195 -1.90 -6.42 -10.51
C SER A 195 -1.23 -5.07 -10.30
N ARG A 196 -0.98 -4.70 -9.04
CA ARG A 196 -0.18 -3.55 -8.60
C ARG A 196 0.50 -3.87 -7.27
N ILE A 197 1.66 -3.25 -7.05
CA ILE A 197 2.40 -3.30 -5.80
C ILE A 197 2.67 -1.87 -5.32
N ALA A 198 2.23 -1.54 -4.11
CA ALA A 198 2.45 -0.24 -3.48
C ALA A 198 3.62 -0.35 -2.49
N ILE A 199 4.73 0.33 -2.78
CA ILE A 199 5.95 0.27 -1.97
C ILE A 199 5.96 1.43 -0.95
N HIS A 200 6.01 1.11 0.34
CA HIS A 200 6.42 2.09 1.34
C HIS A 200 7.94 2.28 1.20
N GLY A 201 8.39 3.50 0.91
CA GLY A 201 9.80 3.85 0.72
C GLY A 201 10.66 3.85 1.99
N ARG A 202 10.46 2.87 2.87
CA ARG A 202 11.22 2.62 4.10
C ARG A 202 11.28 1.12 4.37
N GLU A 203 12.37 0.68 4.99
CA GLU A 203 12.57 -0.68 5.48
C GLU A 203 11.72 -0.96 6.74
N ARG A 204 11.75 -2.22 7.24
CA ARG A 204 11.02 -2.64 8.46
C ARG A 204 11.47 -1.88 9.71
N CYS A 205 12.78 -1.68 9.88
CA CYS A 205 13.41 -1.11 11.08
C CYS A 205 13.30 0.42 11.20
N GLU A 206 13.02 1.13 10.10
CA GLU A 206 13.14 2.60 10.01
C GLU A 206 11.97 3.37 10.65
N ARG A 207 12.22 3.95 11.83
CA ARG A 207 11.22 4.70 12.60
C ARG A 207 11.07 6.17 12.21
N ARG A 208 12.09 6.81 11.62
CA ARG A 208 12.09 8.22 11.16
C ARG A 208 12.18 8.33 9.64
N LEU A 209 12.09 9.56 9.13
CA LEU A 209 12.29 9.90 7.72
C LEU A 209 13.77 9.74 7.32
N SER A 210 14.14 8.57 6.80
CA SER A 210 15.26 8.48 5.87
C SER A 210 14.86 9.08 4.53
N THR A 211 15.78 9.79 3.87
CA THR A 211 15.51 10.43 2.57
C THR A 211 15.20 9.39 1.49
N ALA A 212 14.17 9.66 0.68
CA ALA A 212 13.56 8.78 -0.33
C ALA A 212 14.44 8.37 -1.54
N ARG A 213 15.76 8.26 -1.37
CA ARG A 213 16.73 7.92 -2.43
C ARG A 213 16.53 6.51 -2.99
N ALA A 214 16.18 5.53 -2.14
CA ALA A 214 16.00 4.14 -2.54
C ALA A 214 14.83 3.93 -3.52
N VAL A 215 13.69 4.60 -3.30
CA VAL A 215 12.51 4.46 -4.17
C VAL A 215 12.78 4.95 -5.59
N ASN A 216 13.51 6.06 -5.75
CA ASN A 216 13.80 6.61 -7.07
C ASN A 216 14.68 5.68 -7.92
N ARG A 217 15.60 4.93 -7.29
CA ARG A 217 16.42 3.91 -7.97
C ARG A 217 15.58 2.68 -8.33
N LEU A 218 14.72 2.21 -7.42
CA LEU A 218 13.77 1.14 -7.74
C LEU A 218 12.86 1.48 -8.93
N LEU A 219 12.44 2.73 -9.06
CA LEU A 219 11.61 3.20 -10.17
C LEU A 219 12.38 3.32 -11.51
N SER A 220 13.71 3.48 -11.52
CA SER A 220 14.51 3.39 -12.76
C SER A 220 14.74 1.95 -13.22
N ASP A 221 14.82 1.03 -12.26
CA ASP A 221 15.26 -0.35 -12.49
C ASP A 221 14.07 -1.31 -12.73
N CYS A 222 12.86 -0.89 -12.37
CA CYS A 222 11.61 -1.53 -12.79
C CYS A 222 11.33 -1.28 -14.28
N ASP A 223 11.27 -2.34 -15.10
CA ASP A 223 10.50 -2.27 -16.34
C ASP A 223 9.04 -1.90 -15.98
N PRO A 224 8.44 -0.87 -16.58
CA PRO A 224 7.14 -0.37 -16.16
C PRO A 224 6.07 -1.45 -16.32
N TRP A 225 5.30 -1.68 -15.26
CA TRP A 225 4.20 -2.64 -15.28
C TRP A 225 3.33 -2.43 -16.52
N PRO A 226 3.10 -3.46 -17.35
CA PRO A 226 2.37 -3.30 -18.60
C PRO A 226 0.98 -2.72 -18.32
N ARG A 227 0.76 -1.47 -18.77
CA ARG A 227 -0.50 -0.77 -18.58
C ARG A 227 -1.58 -1.48 -19.39
N ALA A 228 -2.65 -1.90 -18.72
CA ALA A 228 -3.82 -2.40 -19.41
C ALA A 228 -4.34 -1.34 -20.39
N SER A 229 -4.47 -1.70 -21.67
CA SER A 229 -4.96 -0.82 -22.75
C SER A 229 -6.45 -0.46 -22.62
N CYS A 230 -7.15 -1.10 -21.67
CA CYS A 230 -8.52 -0.85 -21.25
C CYS A 230 -8.75 0.60 -20.78
N CYS A 231 -7.75 1.28 -20.21
CA CYS A 231 -7.91 2.60 -19.60
C CYS A 231 -8.01 3.76 -20.62
N ARG A 232 -8.69 3.58 -21.76
CA ARG A 232 -9.05 4.69 -22.64
C ARG A 232 -10.03 5.58 -21.87
N ALA A 233 -9.72 6.88 -21.84
CA ALA A 233 -10.28 7.87 -20.94
C ALA A 233 -11.77 7.68 -20.60
N ALA A 234 -12.08 7.55 -19.31
CA ALA A 234 -13.42 7.83 -18.82
C ALA A 234 -13.82 9.23 -19.34
N PRO A 235 -15.00 9.39 -19.97
CA PRO A 235 -15.39 10.67 -20.54
C PRO A 235 -15.39 11.74 -19.45
N ARG A 236 -14.75 12.88 -19.73
CA ARG A 236 -14.78 14.03 -18.82
C ARG A 236 -16.24 14.43 -18.63
N ALA A 237 -16.80 14.13 -17.45
CA ALA A 237 -18.10 14.66 -17.06
C ALA A 237 -18.05 16.18 -17.21
N ALA A 238 -18.99 16.73 -17.99
CA ALA A 238 -18.99 18.15 -18.32
C ALA A 238 -19.07 18.98 -17.04
N ALA A 239 -18.16 19.94 -16.90
CA ALA A 239 -18.14 20.84 -15.75
C ALA A 239 -19.32 21.82 -15.82
N GLY A 240 -20.49 21.36 -15.36
CA GLY A 240 -21.68 22.19 -15.17
C GLY A 240 -21.39 23.27 -14.13
N GLY A 241 -21.11 24.49 -14.59
CA GLY A 241 -20.75 25.60 -13.71
C GLY A 241 -21.90 25.99 -12.78
N ARG A 242 -21.62 26.07 -11.48
CA ARG A 242 -22.38 26.88 -10.52
C ARG A 242 -21.39 27.72 -9.72
N GLY A 243 -21.69 29.02 -9.60
CA GLY A 243 -20.73 30.03 -9.18
C GLY A 243 -20.30 29.92 -7.71
N ARG A 244 -19.09 30.42 -7.41
CA ARG A 244 -18.66 30.67 -6.03
C ARG A 244 -19.41 31.90 -5.47
N PRO A 245 -19.95 31.86 -4.23
CA PRO A 245 -20.32 33.07 -3.53
C PRO A 245 -19.07 33.91 -3.25
N ARG A 246 -19.14 35.23 -3.44
CA ARG A 246 -18.07 36.14 -3.02
C ARG A 246 -18.01 36.18 -1.49
N ARG A 247 -16.81 36.27 -0.93
CA ARG A 247 -16.63 36.68 0.47
C ARG A 247 -16.96 38.15 0.57
N ASP A 248 -17.83 38.52 1.50
CA ASP A 248 -17.96 39.91 1.96
C ASP A 248 -17.44 40.01 3.40
N SER A 249 -16.88 41.15 3.75
CA SER A 249 -16.03 41.31 4.94
C SER A 249 -16.45 42.51 5.78
N ARG A 250 -16.97 42.26 6.99
CA ARG A 250 -17.17 43.28 8.03
C ARG A 250 -16.77 42.72 9.41
N ARG A 251 -16.25 43.59 10.29
CA ARG A 251 -15.68 43.26 11.61
C ARG A 251 -16.52 43.87 12.76
N GLY A 252 -16.78 43.07 13.80
CA GLY A 252 -16.93 43.47 15.23
C GLY A 252 -18.13 44.37 15.61
N PRO A 253 -18.35 44.64 16.93
CA PRO A 253 -17.71 44.05 18.15
C PRO A 253 -18.31 42.65 18.50
N GLY A 254 -18.27 42.05 19.71
CA GLY A 254 -17.81 42.49 21.04
C GLY A 254 -17.80 41.36 22.12
N ASP A 255 -17.99 41.77 23.37
CA ASP A 255 -18.21 41.08 24.68
C ASP A 255 -18.70 39.60 24.69
N GLY A 256 -18.35 38.74 25.66
CA GLY A 256 -17.38 38.90 26.77
C GLY A 256 -17.77 38.18 28.08
N SER A 257 -17.44 36.89 28.28
CA SER A 257 -17.34 36.27 29.62
C SER A 257 -16.64 34.89 29.69
N HIS A 258 -15.57 34.85 30.49
CA HIS A 258 -15.04 33.76 31.32
C HIS A 258 -14.57 32.39 30.73
N ALA A 259 -13.30 32.09 31.02
CA ALA A 259 -12.68 30.75 31.13
C ALA A 259 -12.19 30.57 32.58
N PRO A 260 -12.00 29.32 33.11
CA PRO A 260 -10.67 28.67 33.02
C PRO A 260 -10.75 27.11 33.07
N PRO A 261 -9.64 26.36 33.28
CA PRO A 261 -8.27 26.50 32.78
C PRO A 261 -7.90 25.34 31.81
N ALA A 262 -6.61 25.23 31.45
CA ALA A 262 -6.13 24.40 30.34
C ALA A 262 -5.72 22.96 30.70
N GLU A 263 -5.90 22.05 29.75
CA GLU A 263 -5.06 20.86 29.60
C GLU A 263 -4.70 20.61 28.11
N GLN A 264 -3.71 19.75 27.87
CA GLN A 264 -2.77 19.87 26.75
C GLN A 264 -3.37 19.64 25.34
N ARG A 265 -3.34 20.69 24.50
CA ARG A 265 -3.60 20.58 23.06
C ARG A 265 -2.37 20.09 22.30
N GLN A 266 -2.38 18.84 21.85
CA GLN A 266 -1.48 18.42 20.75
C GLN A 266 -2.14 18.72 19.40
N HIS A 267 -1.35 19.28 18.47
CA HIS A 267 -1.86 19.90 17.24
C HIS A 267 -2.39 18.88 16.22
N ALA A 268 -3.72 18.78 16.08
CA ALA A 268 -4.36 18.25 14.88
C ALA A 268 -4.19 19.24 13.71
N GLY A 269 -3.04 19.20 13.04
CA GLY A 269 -2.73 20.05 11.89
C GLY A 269 -3.65 19.78 10.69
N ALA A 270 -4.23 20.83 10.13
CA ALA A 270 -5.17 20.73 9.00
C ALA A 270 -4.55 20.05 7.75
N PRO A 271 -5.29 19.23 6.98
CA PRO A 271 -4.76 18.37 5.92
C PRO A 271 -4.32 19.10 4.62
N ARG A 272 -4.07 20.42 4.66
CA ARG A 272 -3.70 21.23 3.48
C ARG A 272 -2.26 21.03 2.98
N ARG A 273 -1.44 20.21 3.64
CA ARG A 273 -0.04 19.91 3.23
C ARG A 273 0.24 18.44 2.92
N ALA A 274 -0.73 17.54 3.07
CA ALA A 274 -0.52 16.10 2.85
C ALA A 274 -0.59 15.65 1.37
N ALA A 275 -0.94 16.55 0.45
CA ALA A 275 -1.21 16.22 -0.96
C ALA A 275 -0.18 16.75 -1.98
N GLN A 276 0.91 17.39 -1.54
CA GLN A 276 1.81 18.17 -2.42
C GLN A 276 3.29 17.71 -2.37
N LEU A 277 3.57 16.40 -2.17
CA LEU A 277 4.93 15.84 -2.22
C LEU A 277 4.96 14.49 -2.96
N ALA A 278 4.50 14.48 -4.21
CA ALA A 278 4.67 13.35 -5.14
C ALA A 278 4.74 13.79 -6.63
N ALA A 279 5.07 15.05 -6.90
CA ALA A 279 5.29 15.58 -8.25
C ALA A 279 6.03 16.92 -8.17
N ASP A 280 7.37 16.88 -8.16
CA ASP A 280 8.22 17.85 -8.87
C ASP A 280 9.68 17.41 -8.80
N GLY A 281 10.21 17.03 -9.97
CA GLY A 281 11.56 16.48 -10.15
C GLY A 281 11.98 16.45 -11.62
N SER A 282 11.35 17.29 -12.46
CA SER A 282 11.69 17.43 -13.88
C SER A 282 11.38 18.84 -14.37
N ALA A 283 12.30 19.76 -14.08
CA ALA A 283 12.27 21.12 -14.60
C ALA A 283 13.69 21.58 -15.02
N ARG A 284 14.06 21.15 -16.24
CA ARG A 284 14.87 21.88 -17.23
C ARG A 284 16.21 22.49 -16.78
N ARG A 285 17.30 21.89 -17.29
CA ARG A 285 18.54 22.60 -17.63
C ARG A 285 18.26 23.65 -18.72
N HIS A 286 18.30 24.93 -18.39
CA HIS A 286 18.74 26.06 -19.23
C HIS A 286 19.60 26.93 -18.28
N GLY A 287 20.76 27.49 -18.63
CA GLY A 287 21.43 27.57 -19.93
C GLY A 287 21.97 28.99 -20.09
N ARG A 288 23.32 29.13 -20.07
CA ARG A 288 24.11 30.35 -19.78
C ARG A 288 24.28 30.62 -18.29
#